data_AF-A0A0U9HJR4-F1
#
_entry.id   AF-A0A0U9HJR4-F1
#
_cell.length_a   1.000
_cell.length_b   1.000
_cell.length_c   1.000
_cell.angle_alpha   90.00
_cell.angle_beta   90.00
_cell.angle_gamma   90.00
#
_symmetry.space_group_name_H-M   'P 1'
#
loop_
_entity.id
_entity.type
_entity.pdbx_description
1 polymer ?
#
loop_
_entity_poly.entity_id
_entity_poly.type
_entity_poly.pdbx_seq_one_letter_code
_entity_poly.pdbx_strand_id
1 'polypeptide(L)' 'MLDELFNKIVDMDEEGAVSLAKEYLEKGGDAQKLLDVCRDAMAVVGDKFEKGEYFLSELLLGGEIFKGIM' A
#
# COMPACT_ATOMS: atom_id res chain seq x y z
N MET A 1 -1.83 2.05 -12.66
CA MET A 1 -0.85 1.21 -11.94
C MET A 1 -0.53 1.78 -10.57
N LEU A 2 0.10 2.95 -10.44
CA LEU A 2 0.37 3.53 -9.12
C LEU A 2 -0.89 3.89 -8.33
N ASP A 3 -1.89 4.51 -8.97
CA ASP A 3 -3.19 4.79 -8.31
C ASP A 3 -3.93 3.50 -7.91
N GLU A 4 -3.74 2.43 -8.69
CA GLU A 4 -4.35 1.14 -8.41
C GLU A 4 -3.63 0.43 -7.25
N LEU A 5 -2.30 0.55 -7.17
CA LEU A 5 -1.53 0.10 -6.04
C LEU A 5 -1.95 0.82 -4.76
N PHE A 6 -2.12 2.14 -4.83
CA PHE A 6 -2.64 2.94 -3.72
C PHE A 6 -3.96 2.37 -3.21
N ASN A 7 -4.94 2.18 -4.10
CA ASN A 7 -6.24 1.65 -3.72
C ASN A 7 -6.13 0.26 -3.12
N LYS A 8 -5.32 -0.63 -3.70
CA LYS A 8 -5.10 -1.99 -3.17
C LYS A 8 -4.51 -2.00 -1.77
N ILE A 9 -3.56 -1.11 -1.47
CA ILE A 9 -2.99 -0.98 -0.12
C ILE A 9 -4.07 -0.48 0.85
N VAL A 10 -4.82 0.56 0.46
CA VAL A 10 -5.88 1.12 1.31
C VAL A 10 -6.99 0.09 1.55
N ASP A 11 -7.39 -0.65 0.53
CA ASP A 11 -8.45 -1.67 0.58
C ASP A 11 -8.00 -3.01 1.22
N MET A 12 -6.76 -3.08 1.73
CA MET A 12 -6.20 -4.27 2.40
C MET A 12 -6.04 -5.49 1.48
N ASP A 13 -5.82 -5.27 0.18
CA ASP A 13 -5.52 -6.31 -0.81
C ASP A 13 -4.01 -6.59 -0.87
N GLU A 14 -3.52 -7.44 0.03
CA GLU A 14 -2.10 -7.78 0.15
C GLU A 14 -1.52 -8.40 -1.13
N GLU A 15 -2.13 -9.49 -1.61
CA GLU A 15 -1.63 -10.21 -2.78
C GLU A 15 -1.63 -9.30 -4.03
N GLY A 16 -2.71 -8.54 -4.22
CA GLY A 16 -2.82 -7.61 -5.33
C GLY A 16 -1.80 -6.47 -5.26
N ALA A 17 -1.60 -5.88 -4.08
CA ALA A 17 -0.65 -4.79 -3.90
C ALA A 17 0.79 -5.24 -4.16
N VAL A 18 1.20 -6.36 -3.57
CA VAL A 18 2.57 -6.91 -3.74
C VAL A 18 2.82 -7.31 -5.19
N SER A 19 1.87 -7.98 -5.83
CA SER A 19 1.99 -8.39 -7.23
C SER A 19 2.12 -7.18 -8.17
N LEU A 20 1.26 -6.17 -7.98
CA LEU A 20 1.25 -4.97 -8.83
C LEU A 20 2.51 -4.11 -8.63
N ALA A 21 3.02 -4.02 -7.41
CA ALA A 21 4.27 -3.32 -7.12
C ALA A 21 5.47 -3.99 -7.82
N LYS A 22 5.54 -5.33 -7.79
CA LYS A 22 6.57 -6.09 -8.52
C LYS A 22 6.46 -5.87 -10.02
N GLU A 23 5.27 -6.01 -10.58
CA GLU A 23 5.02 -5.79 -12.01
C GLU A 23 5.43 -4.37 -12.44
N TYR A 24 5.14 -3.36 -11.60
CA TYR A 24 5.54 -1.98 -11.86
C TYR A 24 7.07 -1.83 -11.97
N LEU A 25 7.83 -2.43 -11.06
CA LEU A 25 9.29 -2.39 -11.10
C LEU A 25 9.87 -3.19 -12.27
N GLU A 26 9.32 -4.38 -12.55
CA GLU A 26 9.76 -5.22 -13.68
C GLU A 26 9.58 -4.53 -15.04
N LYS A 27 8.56 -3.66 -15.17
CA LYS A 27 8.35 -2.83 -16.37
C LYS A 27 9.25 -1.59 -16.43
N GLY A 28 10.22 -1.45 -15.53
CA GLY A 28 11.13 -0.31 -15.46
C GLY A 28 10.54 0.92 -14.77
N GLY A 29 9.51 0.72 -13.93
CA GLY A 29 8.92 1.77 -13.11
C GLY A 29 9.91 2.37 -12.12
N ASP A 30 9.68 3.63 -11.75
CA ASP A 30 10.52 4.37 -10.82
C ASP A 30 10.26 3.93 -9.37
N ALA A 31 11.24 3.32 -8.72
CA ALA A 31 11.16 2.84 -7.34
C ALA A 31 10.87 3.96 -6.32
N GLN A 32 11.31 5.20 -6.58
CA GLN A 32 11.01 6.32 -5.69
C GLN A 32 9.52 6.65 -5.74
N LYS A 33 8.91 6.66 -6.94
CA LYS A 33 7.46 6.87 -7.08
C LYS A 33 6.64 5.75 -6.45
N LEU A 34 7.12 4.51 -6.54
CA LEU A 34 6.49 3.37 -5.86
C LEU A 34 6.47 3.59 -4.34
N LEU A 35 7.63 3.95 -3.76
CA LEU A 35 7.76 4.21 -2.34
C LEU A 35 6.87 5.36 -1.87
N ASP A 36 6.80 6.44 -2.65
CA ASP A 36 5.96 7.60 -2.33
C ASP A 36 4.47 7.20 -2.28
N VAL A 37 4.00 6.40 -3.24
CA VAL A 37 2.63 5.86 -3.26
C VAL A 37 2.34 4.97 -2.05
N CYS A 38 3.28 4.10 -1.67
CA CYS A 38 3.13 3.26 -0.48
C CYS A 38 3.03 4.11 0.79
N ARG A 39 3.80 5.21 0.90
CA ARG A 39 3.72 6.14 2.03
C ARG A 39 2.38 6.89 2.07
N ASP A 40 1.92 7.38 0.93
CA ASP A 40 0.63 8.07 0.83
C ASP A 40 -0.53 7.14 1.20
N ALA A 41 -0.50 5.89 0.74
CA ALA A 41 -1.50 4.89 1.11
C ALA A 41 -1.48 4.61 2.63
N MET A 42 -0.29 4.46 3.23
CA MET A 42 -0.15 4.26 4.68
C MET A 42 -0.63 5.47 5.50
N ALA A 43 -0.47 6.69 5.00
CA ALA A 43 -1.03 7.88 5.63
C ALA A 43 -2.57 7.79 5.67
N VAL A 44 -3.21 7.36 4.59
CA VAL A 44 -4.67 7.17 4.55
C VAL A 44 -5.14 6.05 5.49
N VAL A 45 -4.40 4.95 5.59
CA VAL A 45 -4.68 3.88 6.57
C VAL A 45 -4.61 4.43 8.00
N GLY A 46 -3.63 5.28 8.30
CA GLY A 46 -3.52 5.99 9.58
C GLY A 46 -4.70 6.91 9.85
N ASP A 47 -5.06 7.77 8.89
CA ASP A 47 -6.23 8.66 8.98
C ASP A 47 -7.54 7.89 9.22
N LYS A 48 -7.72 6.73 8.55
CA LYS A 48 -8.88 5.86 8.73
C LYS A 48 -8.91 5.24 10.13
N PHE A 49 -7.74 4.87 10.66
CA PHE A 49 -7.64 4.38 12.03
C PHE A 49 -7.98 5.48 13.05
N GLU A 50 -7.47 6.70 12.87
CA GLU A 50 -7.78 7.84 13.74
C GLU A 50 -9.27 8.19 13.75
N LYS A 51 -9.96 7.99 12.61
CA LYS A 51 -11.42 8.17 12.48
C LYS A 51 -12.24 7.00 13.02
N GLY A 52 -11.60 5.90 13.43
CA GLY A 52 -12.27 4.68 13.87
C GLY A 52 -12.95 3.89 12.74
N GLU A 53 -12.58 4.16 11.49
CA GLU A 53 -13.01 3.36 10.32
C GLU A 53 -12.20 2.07 10.22
N TYR A 54 -10.90 2.15 10.55
CA TYR A 54 -9.98 1.01 10.66
C TYR A 54 -9.57 0.79 12.11
N PHE A 55 -9.19 -0.45 12.41
CA PHE A 55 -8.75 -0.90 13.73
C PHE A 55 -7.31 -1.37 13.68
N LEU A 56 -6.85 -1.91 14.81
CA LEU A 56 -5.47 -2.39 14.95
C LEU A 56 -5.13 -3.48 13.92
N SER A 57 -6.09 -4.32 13.54
CA SER A 57 -5.90 -5.36 12.52
C SER A 57 -5.51 -4.78 11.17
N GLU A 58 -6.20 -3.75 10.70
CA GLU A 58 -5.93 -3.11 9.40
C GLU A 58 -4.62 -2.31 9.44
N LEU A 59 -4.29 -1.70 10.58
CA LEU A 59 -2.99 -1.04 10.79
C LEU A 59 -1.83 -2.03 10.69
N LEU A 60 -1.95 -3.19 11.36
CA LEU A 60 -0.94 -4.25 11.31
C LEU A 60 -0.82 -4.81 9.90
N LEU A 61 -1.95 -5.09 9.24
CA LEU A 61 -1.98 -5.60 7.88
C LEU A 61 -1.36 -4.62 6.89
N GLY A 62 -1.70 -3.33 6.94
CA GLY A 62 -1.06 -2.31 6.12
C GLY A 62 0.46 -2.27 6.28
N GLY A 63 0.95 -2.48 7.50
CA GLY A 63 2.39 -2.64 7.78
C GLY A 63 3.01 -3.87 7.12
N GLU A 64 2.33 -5.02 7.15
CA GLU A 64 2.80 -6.24 6.46
C GLU A 64 2.76 -6.11 4.94
N ILE A 65 1.73 -5.47 4.38
CA ILE A 65 1.65 -5.15 2.95
C ILE A 65 2.83 -4.27 2.54
N PHE A 66 3.10 -3.19 3.29
CA PHE A 66 4.23 -2.30 3.03
C PHE A 66 5.56 -3.06 3.06
N LYS A 67 5.75 -3.94 4.05
CA LYS A 67 6.93 -4.79 4.18
C LYS A 67 7.05 -5.83 3.05
N GLY A 68 5.94 -6.34 2.53
CA GLY A 68 5.94 -7.29 1.40
C GLY A 68 6.29 -6.66 0.06
N ILE A 69 6.11 -5.33 -0.07
CA ILE A 69 6.49 -4.56 -1.27
C ILE A 69 7.98 -4.19 -1.26
N MET A 70 8.56 -3.93 -0.07
CA MET A 70 9.96 -3.51 0.13
C MET A 70 10.94 -4.68 0.14
#